data_AF-A0A094Q3A2-F1
#
_entry.id   AF-A0A094Q3A2-F1
#
_cell.length_a   1.000
_cell.length_b   1.000
_cell.length_c   1.000
_cell.angle_alpha   90.00
_cell.angle_beta   90.00
_cell.angle_gamma   90.00
#
_symmetry.space_group_name_H-M   'P 1'
#
loop_
_entity.id
_entity.type
_entity.pdbx_description
1 polymer ?
#
loop_
_entity_poly.entity_id
_entity_poly.type
_entity_poly.pdbx_seq_one_letter_code
_entity_poly.pdbx_strand_id
1 'polypeptide(L)' 'MADSSFDVVSKIDRMELDNAINQAIREIDTRFDFKNTGAKIEMAGEKINIEADTEERAKATLDVVKDKMIKRGVS' A
#
# COMPACT_ATOMS: atom_id res chain seq x y z
N MET A 1 -25.09 -31.57 -20.81
CA MET A 1 -23.71 -31.21 -20.44
C MET A 1 -23.76 -29.81 -19.88
N ALA A 2 -23.41 -29.62 -18.60
CA ALA A 2 -23.21 -28.28 -18.08
C ALA A 2 -21.82 -27.85 -18.53
N ASP A 3 -21.75 -26.88 -19.44
CA ASP A 3 -20.49 -26.22 -19.80
C ASP A 3 -20.03 -25.45 -18.55
N SER A 4 -19.00 -25.98 -17.89
CA SER A 4 -18.39 -25.32 -16.73
C SER A 4 -17.74 -24.01 -17.20
N SER A 5 -18.34 -22.87 -16.85
CA SER A 5 -17.73 -21.55 -17.01
C SER A 5 -17.32 -20.96 -15.66
N PHE A 6 -16.22 -20.21 -15.63
CA PHE A 6 -15.83 -19.39 -14.49
C PHE A 6 -15.45 -18.00 -14.97
N ASP A 7 -15.68 -16.99 -14.13
CA ASP A 7 -15.33 -15.60 -14.42
C ASP A 7 -13.93 -15.27 -13.89
N VAL A 8 -13.10 -14.63 -14.72
CA VAL A 8 -11.83 -14.05 -14.30
C VAL A 8 -12.08 -12.59 -13.95
N VAL A 9 -11.98 -12.24 -12.67
CA VAL A 9 -12.17 -10.87 -12.17
C VAL A 9 -10.96 -10.43 -11.36
N SER A 10 -10.47 -9.21 -11.64
CA SER A 10 -9.51 -8.51 -10.78
C SER A 10 -10.30 -7.52 -9.94
N LYS A 11 -10.66 -7.93 -8.71
CA LYS A 11 -11.33 -7.07 -7.74
C LYS A 11 -10.39 -6.86 -6.58
N ILE A 12 -10.14 -5.59 -6.26
CA ILE A 12 -9.40 -5.20 -5.07
C ILE A 12 -10.41 -4.99 -3.96
N ASP A 13 -10.20 -5.65 -2.82
CA ASP A 13 -10.97 -5.35 -1.62
C ASP A 13 -10.53 -3.98 -1.07
N ARG A 14 -11.42 -3.00 -1.16
CA ARG A 14 -11.19 -1.63 -0.68
C ARG A 14 -10.89 -1.62 0.83
N MET A 15 -11.52 -2.49 1.61
CA MET A 15 -11.29 -2.55 3.06
C MET A 15 -9.89 -3.09 3.37
N GLU A 16 -9.44 -4.13 2.66
CA GLU A 16 -8.08 -4.64 2.84
C GLU A 16 -7.02 -3.67 2.32
N LEU A 17 -7.32 -2.94 1.24
CA LEU A 17 -6.46 -1.86 0.74
C LEU A 17 -6.31 -0.73 1.77
N ASP A 18 -7.40 -0.23 2.34
CA ASP A 18 -7.38 0.81 3.37
C ASP A 18 -6.63 0.32 4.62
N ASN A 19 -6.85 -0.94 5.02
CA ASN A 19 -6.12 -1.55 6.14
C ASN A 19 -4.62 -1.63 5.88
N ALA A 20 -4.20 -2.03 4.66
CA ALA A 20 -2.81 -2.09 4.27
C ALA A 20 -2.14 -0.71 4.33
N ILE A 21 -2.80 0.32 3.79
CA ILE A 21 -2.29 1.70 3.78
C ILE A 21 -2.17 2.26 5.21
N ASN A 22 -3.22 2.12 6.02
CA ASN A 22 -3.20 2.58 7.41
C ASN A 22 -2.11 1.87 8.23
N GLN A 23 -1.83 0.61 7.91
CA GLN A 23 -0.76 -0.14 8.57
C GLN A 23 0.63 0.31 8.10
N ALA A 24 0.79 0.65 6.82
CA ALA A 24 2.02 1.23 6.29
C ALA A 24 2.31 2.60 6.91
N ILE A 25 1.30 3.47 7.03
CA ILE A 25 1.42 4.79 7.68
C ILE A 25 1.91 4.64 9.11
N ARG A 26 1.26 3.79 9.92
CA ARG A 26 1.68 3.57 11.31
C ARG A 26 3.09 3.01 11.42
N GLU A 27 3.49 2.14 10.51
CA GLU A 27 4.85 1.60 10.53
C GLU A 27 5.89 2.70 10.24
N ILE A 28 5.64 3.54 9.25
CA ILE A 28 6.55 4.65 8.90
C ILE A 28 6.61 5.66 10.05
N ASP A 29 5.48 6.01 10.66
CA ASP A 29 5.43 6.94 11.80
C ASP A 29 6.17 6.40 13.04
N THR A 30 6.16 5.09 13.25
CA THR A 30 6.81 4.45 14.41
C THR A 30 8.28 4.12 14.17
N ARG A 31 8.71 4.01 12.91
CA ARG A 31 10.07 3.70 12.52
C ARG A 31 10.98 4.91 12.66
N PHE A 32 12.00 4.79 13.51
CA PHE A 32 12.96 5.87 13.76
C PHE A 32 13.73 6.30 12.51
N ASP A 33 13.98 5.37 11.57
CA ASP A 33 14.69 5.64 10.33
C ASP A 33 13.88 6.43 9.29
N PHE A 34 12.56 6.57 9.47
CA PHE A 34 11.68 7.45 8.69
C PHE A 34 11.33 8.75 9.45
N LYS A 35 11.78 8.87 10.70
CA LYS A 35 11.56 10.07 11.49
C LYS A 35 12.40 11.22 10.94
N ASN A 36 11.77 12.36 10.66
CA ASN A 36 12.37 13.52 9.98
C ASN A 36 12.77 13.32 8.51
N THR A 37 12.23 12.32 7.79
CA THR A 37 12.50 12.16 6.34
C THR A 37 11.39 12.74 5.45
N GLY A 38 10.44 13.48 6.03
CA GLY A 38 9.29 14.02 5.30
C GLY A 38 8.36 12.96 4.70
N ALA A 39 8.51 11.70 5.12
CA ALA A 39 7.77 10.58 4.54
C ALA A 39 6.28 10.70 4.87
N LYS A 40 5.45 10.88 3.85
CA LYS A 40 3.99 11.00 3.95
C LYS A 40 3.34 10.09 2.94
N ILE A 41 2.32 9.35 3.37
CA ILE A 41 1.47 8.56 2.48
C ILE A 41 0.06 9.13 2.55
N GLU A 42 -0.51 9.45 1.40
CA GLU A 42 -1.90 9.88 1.28
C GLU A 42 -2.65 9.06 0.23
N MET A 43 -3.89 8.70 0.54
CA MET A 43 -4.76 8.01 -0.39
C MET A 43 -5.73 9.00 -1.02
N ALA A 44 -5.60 9.21 -2.33
CA ALA A 44 -6.44 10.10 -3.12
C ALA A 44 -7.32 9.28 -4.06
N GLY A 45 -8.41 8.72 -3.50
CA GLY A 45 -9.32 7.84 -4.23
C GLY A 45 -8.64 6.52 -4.59
N GLU A 46 -8.32 6.33 -5.87
CA GLU A 46 -7.64 5.13 -6.39
C GLU A 46 -6.13 5.31 -6.56
N LYS A 47 -5.59 6.47 -6.15
CA LYS A 47 -4.16 6.76 -6.20
C LYS A 47 -3.57 6.86 -4.80
N ILE A 48 -2.32 6.45 -4.66
CA ILE A 48 -1.55 6.60 -3.44
C ILE A 48 -0.41 7.56 -3.74
N ASN A 49 -0.41 8.69 -3.04
CA ASN A 49 0.63 9.68 -3.10
C ASN A 49 1.64 9.39 -2.00
N ILE A 50 2.91 9.35 -2.37
CA ILE A 50 4.03 9.17 -1.45
C ILE A 50 4.94 10.39 -1.61
N GLU A 51 5.14 11.11 -0.51
CA GLU A 51 6.07 12.23 -0.44
C GLU A 51 7.21 11.85 0.51
N ALA A 52 8.44 12.24 0.18
CA ALA A 52 9.60 12.09 1.05
C ALA A 52 10.69 13.08 0.62
N ASP A 53 11.63 13.39 1.52
CA ASP A 53 12.69 14.39 1.27
C ASP A 53 13.71 13.94 0.22
N THR A 54 13.83 12.62 -0.02
CA THR A 54 14.73 12.07 -1.04
C THR A 54 14.08 10.91 -1.79
N GLU A 55 14.56 10.65 -3.01
CA GLU A 55 14.06 9.55 -3.85
C GLU A 55 14.30 8.17 -3.19
N GLU A 56 15.43 7.98 -2.50
CA GLU A 56 15.72 6.75 -1.77
C GLU A 56 14.71 6.49 -0.65
N ARG A 57 14.29 7.55 0.07
CA ARG A 57 13.28 7.46 1.12
C ARG A 57 11.89 7.20 0.54
N ALA A 58 11.55 7.84 -0.58
CA ALA A 58 10.30 7.56 -1.29
C ALA A 58 10.22 6.10 -1.76
N LYS A 59 11.33 5.55 -2.28
CA LYS A 59 11.42 4.13 -2.66
C LYS A 59 11.27 3.20 -1.45
N ALA A 60 11.97 3.49 -0.35
CA ALA A 60 11.84 2.71 0.87
C ALA A 60 10.40 2.74 1.45
N THR A 61 9.74 3.89 1.41
CA THR A 61 8.33 4.03 1.78
C THR A 61 7.42 3.21 0.86
N LEU A 62 7.66 3.27 -0.46
CA LEU A 62 6.91 2.48 -1.45
C LEU A 62 7.06 0.97 -1.20
N ASP A 63 8.25 0.51 -0.83
CA ASP A 63 8.50 -0.90 -0.54
C ASP A 63 7.73 -1.35 0.72
N VAL A 64 7.70 -0.52 1.78
CA VAL A 64 6.87 -0.79 2.97
C VAL A 64 5.39 -0.88 2.59
N VAL A 65 4.89 0.03 1.75
CA VAL A 65 3.50 0.01 1.29
C VAL A 65 3.20 -1.29 0.53
N LYS A 66 4.06 -1.69 -0.42
CA LYS A 66 3.89 -2.94 -1.18
C LYS A 66 3.90 -4.16 -0.28
N ASP A 67 4.82 -4.24 0.68
CA ASP A 67 4.91 -5.34 1.63
C ASP A 67 3.63 -5.47 2.47
N LYS A 68 3.01 -4.34 2.85
CA LYS A 68 1.73 -4.35 3.57
C LYS A 68 0.56 -4.80 2.68
N MET A 69 0.53 -4.38 1.43
CA MET A 69 -0.49 -4.79 0.47
C MET A 69 -0.43 -6.30 0.22
N ILE A 70 0.77 -6.84 -0.05
CA ILE A 70 0.97 -8.27 -0.30
C ILE A 70 0.55 -9.11 0.91
N LYS A 71 0.89 -8.68 2.13
CA LYS A 71 0.47 -9.35 3.38
C LYS A 71 -1.05 -9.38 3.57
N ARG A 72 -1.78 -8.49 2.90
CA ARG A 72 -3.25 -8.39 2.93
C ARG A 72 -3.91 -9.05 1.71
N GLY A 73 -3.15 -9.71 0.84
CA GLY A 73 -3.68 -10.33 -0.38
C GLY A 73 -4.06 -9.32 -1.46
N VAL A 74 -3.56 -8.09 -1.35
CA VAL A 74 -3.69 -7.04 -2.36
C VAL A 74 -2.39 -7.06 -3.19
N SER A 75 -2.40 -7.76 -4.32
CA SER A 75 -1.23 -7.93 -5.20
C SER A 75 -1.61 -8.05 -6.67
#